data_AF-A0A0N4TB20-F1
#
_entry.id   AF-A0A0N4TB20-F1
#
_cell.length_a   1.000
_cell.length_b   1.000
_cell.length_c   1.000
_cell.angle_alpha   90.00
_cell.angle_beta   90.00
_cell.angle_gamma   90.00
#
_symmetry.space_group_name_H-M   'P 1'
#
loop_
_entity.id
_entity.type
_entity.pdbx_description
1 polymer ?
#
loop_
_entity_poly.entity_id
_entity_poly.type
_entity_poly.pdbx_seq_one_letter_code
_entity_poly.pdbx_strand_id
1 'polypeptide(L)'
;MTFQNRYPAAKFRIFGYPFTESKLWFLLGDDPFRVKFLLIWSLPWLKKDEFLDAINQFTKLIELPKEILIINPNYLSDKISIYIKSKTSYTENMYPTYMYYMNEKQQEVVLKEKLSLPSSDYHYNDDKPEEDALIINDTWQYADKGDCRCFA
;
A
#
# COMPACT_ATOMS: atom_id res chain seq x y z
N MET A 1 2.46 -14.78 26.20
CA MET A 1 2.39 -15.07 24.75
C MET A 1 3.36 -14.16 24.04
N THR A 2 4.39 -14.73 23.43
CA THR A 2 5.46 -14.01 22.73
C THR A 2 5.01 -13.67 21.31
N PHE A 3 4.92 -12.38 20.99
CA PHE A 3 4.51 -11.82 19.69
C PHE A 3 5.48 -12.14 18.53
N GLN A 4 6.54 -12.91 18.75
CA GLN A 4 7.67 -13.02 17.83
C GLN A 4 7.41 -13.80 16.52
N ASN A 5 6.27 -14.50 16.37
CA ASN A 5 6.00 -15.36 15.21
C ASN A 5 4.67 -15.09 14.47
N ARG A 6 3.92 -14.03 14.81
CA ARG A 6 2.59 -13.78 14.19
C ARG A 6 2.63 -13.05 12.84
N TYR A 7 3.80 -12.58 12.43
CA TYR A 7 3.98 -12.03 11.09
C TYR A 7 5.21 -12.68 10.46
N PRO A 8 5.10 -13.32 9.29
CA PRO A 8 6.29 -13.64 8.52
C PRO A 8 7.07 -12.34 8.37
N ALA A 9 8.38 -12.36 8.62
CA ALA A 9 9.23 -11.19 8.50
C ALA A 9 9.22 -10.74 7.04
N ALA A 10 8.26 -9.90 6.67
CA ALA A 10 8.14 -9.34 5.34
C ALA A 10 9.48 -8.69 4.99
N LYS A 11 10.11 -9.19 3.92
CA LYS A 11 11.43 -8.71 3.53
C LYS A 11 11.24 -7.43 2.72
N PHE A 12 11.43 -6.31 3.39
CA PHE A 12 11.46 -5.01 2.73
C PHE A 12 12.84 -4.75 2.13
N ARG A 13 12.87 -4.31 0.87
CA ARG A 13 14.09 -3.79 0.23
C ARG A 13 13.88 -2.31 -0.06
N ILE A 14 14.80 -1.49 0.41
CA ILE A 14 14.75 -0.03 0.25
C ILE A 14 15.87 0.39 -0.69
N PHE A 15 15.53 1.21 -1.68
CA PHE A 15 16.49 1.85 -2.57
C PHE A 15 16.22 3.36 -2.59
N GLY A 16 17.24 4.14 -2.25
CA GLY A 16 17.20 5.60 -2.25
C GLY A 16 18.10 6.16 -3.34
N TYR A 17 17.63 7.21 -4.04
CA TYR A 17 18.37 7.88 -5.11
C TYR A 17 18.27 9.40 -5.01
N PRO A 18 19.40 10.14 -5.13
CA PRO A 18 20.78 9.64 -5.05
C PRO A 18 21.11 9.13 -3.64
N PHE A 19 22.19 8.35 -3.48
CA PHE A 19 22.51 7.68 -2.20
C PHE A 19 22.68 8.63 -1.00
N THR A 20 23.30 9.79 -1.19
CA THR A 20 23.64 10.71 -0.08
C THR A 20 22.49 11.61 0.36
N GLU A 21 21.65 12.04 -0.58
CA GLU A 21 20.51 12.92 -0.36
C GLU A 21 19.33 12.42 -1.19
N SER A 22 18.75 11.29 -0.78
CA SER A 22 17.74 10.61 -1.57
C SER A 22 16.48 11.46 -1.73
N LYS A 23 16.17 11.78 -2.98
CA LYS A 23 14.99 12.54 -3.43
C LYS A 23 13.90 11.63 -3.98
N LEU A 24 14.24 10.37 -4.22
CA LEU A 24 13.36 9.31 -4.72
C LEU A 24 13.67 8.03 -3.94
N TRP A 25 12.62 7.33 -3.55
CA TRP A 25 12.67 6.13 -2.75
C TRP A 25 11.79 5.06 -3.37
N PHE A 26 12.32 3.85 -3.41
CA PHE A 26 11.63 2.63 -3.80
C PHE A 26 11.65 1.68 -2.61
N LEU A 27 10.47 1.21 -2.19
CA LEU A 27 10.30 0.21 -1.15
C LEU A 27 9.58 -0.99 -1.78
N LEU A 28 10.30 -2.09 -1.95
CA LEU A 28 9.72 -3.36 -2.39
C LEU A 28 9.34 -4.19 -1.16
N GLY A 29 8.04 -4.47 -1.02
CA GLY A 29 7.51 -5.49 -0.13
C GLY A 29 7.40 -6.82 -0.87
N ASP A 30 8.19 -7.81 -0.46
CA ASP A 30 8.17 -9.17 -0.99
C ASP A 30 7.78 -10.14 0.12
N ASP A 31 6.46 -10.32 0.29
CA ASP A 31 5.85 -11.24 1.25
C ASP A 31 5.17 -12.38 0.46
N PRO A 32 5.45 -13.65 0.77
CA PRO A 32 4.82 -14.78 0.08
C PRO A 32 3.32 -14.94 0.36
N PHE A 33 2.78 -14.28 1.39
CA PHE A 33 1.39 -14.38 1.81
C PHE A 33 0.56 -13.14 1.49
N ARG A 34 1.17 -12.08 0.94
CA ARG A 34 0.48 -10.83 0.62
C ARG A 34 0.78 -10.42 -0.81
N VAL A 35 -0.04 -9.53 -1.34
CA VAL A 35 0.26 -8.90 -2.63
C VAL A 35 1.65 -8.24 -2.55
N LYS A 36 2.53 -8.58 -3.50
CA LYS A 36 3.81 -7.91 -3.63
C LYS A 36 3.56 -6.49 -4.06
N PHE A 37 4.26 -5.54 -3.45
CA PHE A 37 4.06 -4.13 -3.75
C PHE A 37 5.37 -3.36 -3.86
N LEU A 38 5.36 -2.35 -4.72
CA LEU A 38 6.41 -1.36 -4.85
C LEU A 38 5.83 0.00 -4.46
N LEU A 39 6.25 0.52 -3.32
CA LEU A 39 5.96 1.90 -2.94
C LEU A 39 7.04 2.81 -3.50
N ILE A 40 6.63 3.83 -4.24
CA ILE A 40 7.52 4.83 -4.82
C ILE A 40 7.14 6.20 -4.27
N TRP A 41 8.11 6.89 -3.68
CA TRP A 41 7.92 8.26 -3.18
C TRP A 41 9.05 9.15 -3.65
N SER A 42 8.77 10.41 -3.99
CA SER A 42 9.80 11.39 -4.32
C SER A 42 9.45 12.79 -3.86
N LEU A 43 10.36 13.73 -4.11
CA LEU A 43 9.99 15.13 -4.14
C LEU A 43 9.13 15.44 -5.38
N PRO A 44 8.13 16.33 -5.31
CA PRO A 44 7.25 16.63 -6.44
C PRO A 44 7.96 17.18 -7.69
N TRP A 45 9.08 17.86 -7.49
CA TRP A 45 9.89 18.48 -8.55
C TRP A 45 10.98 17.57 -9.13
N LEU A 46 10.93 16.26 -8.85
CA LEU A 46 11.87 15.29 -9.43
C LEU A 46 11.77 15.30 -10.96
N LYS A 47 12.90 15.48 -11.65
CA LYS A 47 12.93 15.52 -13.11
C LYS A 47 12.69 14.12 -13.69
N LYS A 48 12.15 14.08 -14.92
CA LYS A 48 11.90 12.83 -15.64
C LYS A 48 13.17 11.99 -15.81
N ASP A 49 14.28 12.62 -16.18
CA ASP A 49 15.54 11.90 -16.44
C ASP A 49 16.13 11.32 -15.14
N GLU A 50 16.00 12.03 -14.02
CA GLU A 50 16.39 11.52 -12.69
C GLU A 50 15.55 10.30 -12.30
N PHE A 51 14.24 10.34 -12.55
CA PHE A 51 13.36 9.20 -12.31
C PHE A 51 13.75 7.99 -13.18
N LEU A 52 13.98 8.23 -14.48
CA LEU A 52 14.34 7.16 -15.42
C LEU A 52 15.70 6.54 -15.10
N ASP A 53 16.70 7.33 -14.72
CA ASP A 53 17.98 6.81 -14.27
C ASP A 53 17.82 5.94 -13.01
N ALA A 54 17.12 6.46 -12.00
CA ALA A 54 16.91 5.74 -10.75
C ALA A 54 16.16 4.41 -10.92
N ILE A 55 15.06 4.38 -11.68
CA ILE A 55 14.29 3.15 -11.89
C ILE A 55 15.07 2.14 -12.74
N ASN A 56 15.90 2.58 -13.68
CA ASN A 56 16.79 1.70 -14.43
C ASN A 56 17.88 1.09 -13.54
N GLN A 57 18.44 1.86 -12.60
CA GLN A 57 19.41 1.33 -11.64
C GLN A 57 18.75 0.35 -10.66
N PHE A 58 17.58 0.71 -10.12
CA PHE A 58 16.80 -0.16 -9.25
C PHE A 58 16.46 -1.49 -9.91
N THR A 59 15.94 -1.47 -11.15
CA THR A 59 15.56 -2.70 -11.89
C THR A 59 16.74 -3.54 -12.39
N LYS A 60 17.96 -2.99 -12.41
CA LYS A 60 19.19 -3.79 -12.62
C LYS A 60 19.59 -4.58 -11.37
N LEU A 61 19.26 -4.07 -10.18
CA LEU A 61 19.62 -4.67 -8.90
C LEU A 61 18.52 -5.62 -8.39
N ILE A 62 17.27 -5.32 -8.72
CA ILE A 62 16.10 -6.01 -8.22
C ILE A 62 15.21 -6.36 -9.40
N GLU A 63 15.05 -7.66 -9.65
CA GLU A 63 14.06 -8.16 -10.60
C GLU A 63 12.66 -7.91 -10.05
N LEU A 64 11.83 -7.22 -10.83
CA LEU A 64 10.45 -6.95 -10.47
C LEU A 64 9.58 -8.17 -10.74
N PRO A 65 8.69 -8.56 -9.81
CA PRO A 65 7.65 -9.56 -10.06
C PRO A 65 6.80 -9.21 -11.28
N LYS A 66 6.29 -10.24 -11.98
CA LYS A 66 5.38 -10.06 -13.12
C LYS A 66 4.09 -9.32 -12.75
N GLU A 67 3.60 -9.59 -11.55
CA GLU A 67 2.42 -8.94 -10.97
C GLU A 67 2.85 -8.24 -9.69
N ILE A 68 2.66 -6.92 -9.65
CA ILE A 68 3.04 -6.08 -8.52
C ILE A 68 2.08 -4.91 -8.39
N LEU A 69 1.68 -4.61 -7.16
CA LEU A 69 0.94 -3.40 -6.85
C LEU A 69 1.92 -2.23 -6.76
N ILE A 70 1.73 -1.18 -7.56
CA ILE A 70 2.52 0.04 -7.46
C ILE A 70 1.73 1.08 -6.68
N ILE A 71 2.34 1.60 -5.62
CA ILE A 71 1.76 2.64 -4.76
C ILE A 71 2.62 3.88 -4.91
N ASN A 72 2.06 4.95 -5.45
CA ASN A 72 2.80 6.20 -5.66
C ASN A 72 1.89 7.43 -5.54
N PRO A 73 2.46 8.60 -5.18
CA PRO A 73 1.78 9.87 -5.32
C PRO A 73 1.38 10.14 -6.77
N ASN A 74 0.23 10.81 -6.96
CA ASN A 74 -0.34 11.05 -8.29
C ASN A 74 0.63 11.74 -9.28
N TYR A 75 1.49 12.65 -8.80
CA TYR A 75 2.45 13.36 -9.66
C TYR A 75 3.58 12.47 -10.22
N LEU A 76 3.70 11.22 -9.75
CA LEU A 76 4.61 10.21 -10.31
C LEU A 76 3.93 9.27 -11.30
N SER A 77 2.59 9.21 -11.33
CA SER A 77 1.85 8.22 -12.12
C SER A 77 2.24 8.26 -13.59
N ASP A 78 2.27 9.44 -14.21
CA ASP A 78 2.68 9.58 -15.61
C ASP A 78 4.10 9.07 -15.89
N LYS A 79 5.04 9.31 -14.98
CA LYS A 79 6.45 8.86 -15.15
C LYS A 79 6.54 7.34 -15.06
N ILE A 80 5.80 6.74 -14.14
CA ILE A 80 5.70 5.28 -13.96
C ILE A 80 5.04 4.65 -15.18
N SER A 81 3.90 5.20 -15.64
CA SER A 81 3.19 4.67 -16.79
C SER A 81 4.01 4.74 -18.08
N ILE A 82 4.76 5.83 -18.29
CA ILE A 82 5.69 5.94 -19.41
C ILE A 82 6.77 4.86 -19.33
N TYR A 83 7.34 4.62 -18.13
CA TYR A 83 8.36 3.60 -17.95
C TYR A 83 7.82 2.19 -18.25
N ILE A 84 6.68 1.80 -17.66
CA ILE A 84 6.09 0.47 -17.85
C ILE A 84 5.73 0.21 -19.30
N LYS A 85 5.11 1.19 -19.99
CA LYS A 85 4.81 1.11 -21.42
C LYS A 85 6.06 1.04 -22.30
N SER A 86 7.20 1.58 -21.84
CA SER A 86 8.47 1.46 -22.56
C SER A 86 9.14 0.09 -22.43
N LYS A 87 8.71 -0.72 -21.45
CA LYS A 87 9.30 -2.04 -21.13
C LYS A 87 8.36 -3.20 -21.42
N THR A 88 7.06 -2.96 -21.48
CA THR A 88 6.03 -4.00 -21.55
C THR A 88 4.89 -3.56 -22.47
N SER A 89 4.11 -4.53 -22.96
CA SER A 89 2.84 -4.28 -23.64
C SER A 89 1.65 -4.19 -22.68
N TYR A 90 1.91 -4.17 -21.36
CA TYR A 90 0.87 -4.19 -20.34
C TYR A 90 0.17 -2.83 -20.25
N THR A 91 -1.13 -2.86 -19.97
CA THR A 91 -1.92 -1.67 -19.68
C THR A 91 -2.28 -1.67 -18.20
N GLU A 92 -1.84 -0.64 -17.49
CA GLU A 92 -2.08 -0.49 -16.06
C GLU A 92 -3.55 -0.23 -15.73
N ASN A 93 -4.04 -0.87 -14.67
CA ASN A 93 -5.28 -0.47 -14.00
C ASN A 93 -4.94 0.54 -12.90
N MET A 94 -5.36 1.79 -13.06
CA MET A 94 -5.13 2.84 -12.07
C MET A 94 -6.32 2.97 -11.12
N TYR A 95 -6.04 2.97 -9.82
CA TYR A 95 -7.04 3.15 -8.76
C TYR A 95 -6.72 4.43 -7.96
N PRO A 96 -7.28 5.59 -8.34
CA PRO A 96 -7.09 6.83 -7.59
C PRO A 96 -7.55 6.64 -6.14
N THR A 97 -6.65 6.90 -5.20
CA THR A 97 -6.93 6.81 -3.76
C THR A 97 -6.75 8.19 -3.15
N TYR A 98 -7.74 8.64 -2.39
CA TYR A 98 -7.70 9.92 -1.68
C TYR A 98 -7.47 9.68 -0.20
N MET A 99 -6.59 10.47 0.39
CA MET A 99 -6.41 10.47 1.83
C MET A 99 -7.30 11.55 2.43
N TYR A 100 -8.27 11.13 3.26
CA TYR A 100 -9.16 12.00 3.99
C TYR A 100 -8.60 12.17 5.40
N TYR A 101 -8.11 13.36 5.71
CA TYR A 101 -7.54 13.68 7.02
C TYR A 101 -8.49 14.57 7.80
N MET A 102 -8.59 14.33 9.10
CA MET A 102 -9.27 15.22 10.04
C MET A 102 -8.22 15.89 10.92
N ASN A 103 -8.28 17.22 11.01
CA ASN A 103 -7.52 17.94 12.03
C ASN A 103 -8.11 17.70 13.43
N GLU A 104 -7.37 18.04 14.48
CA GLU A 104 -7.77 17.79 15.87
C GLU A 104 -9.15 18.35 16.21
N LYS A 105 -9.48 19.57 15.73
CA LYS A 105 -10.79 20.19 15.95
C LYS A 105 -11.92 19.40 15.30
N GLN A 106 -11.71 18.88 14.10
CA GLN A 106 -12.69 18.04 13.41
C GLN A 106 -12.88 16.70 14.14
N GLN A 107 -11.79 16.11 14.64
CA GLN A 107 -11.86 14.88 15.45
C GLN A 107 -12.68 15.10 16.73
N GLU A 108 -12.47 16.22 17.44
CA GLU A 108 -13.26 16.55 18.64
C GLU A 108 -14.76 16.69 18.38
N VAL A 109 -15.15 17.24 17.22
CA VAL A 109 -16.56 17.37 16.84
C VAL A 109 -17.16 15.98 16.65
N VAL A 110 -16.51 15.12 15.86
CA VAL A 110 -16.98 13.75 15.58
C VAL A 110 -17.09 12.92 16.86
N LEU A 111 -16.13 13.04 17.77
CA LEU A 111 -16.16 12.31 19.05
C LEU A 111 -17.33 12.71 19.97
N LYS A 112 -17.89 13.92 19.78
CA LYS A 112 -19.05 14.42 20.54
C LYS A 112 -20.38 14.15 19.83
N GLU A 113 -20.37 13.75 18.58
CA GLU A 113 -21.58 13.39 17.85
C GLU A 113 -22.14 12.07 18.39
N LYS A 114 -23.42 12.10 18.80
CA LYS A 114 -24.16 10.88 19.10
C LYS A 114 -24.63 10.27 17.79
N LEU A 115 -23.94 9.25 17.32
CA LEU A 115 -24.39 8.43 16.20
C LEU A 115 -25.60 7.60 16.63
N SER A 116 -26.72 7.78 15.94
CA SER A 116 -27.92 6.95 16.12
C SER A 116 -27.96 5.86 15.06
N LEU A 117 -28.13 4.61 15.48
CA LEU A 117 -28.34 3.49 14.55
C LEU A 117 -29.75 3.54 13.94
N PRO A 118 -29.91 3.10 12.68
CA PRO A 118 -31.16 3.25 11.94
C PRO A 118 -32.34 2.40 12.44
N SER A 119 -32.09 1.27 13.11
CA SER A 119 -33.13 0.45 13.75
C SER A 119 -32.61 -0.21 15.03
N SER A 120 -33.52 -0.78 15.83
CA SER A 120 -33.19 -1.56 17.04
C SER A 120 -32.46 -2.87 16.77
N ASP A 121 -32.41 -3.32 15.52
CA ASP A 121 -31.76 -4.59 15.14
C ASP A 121 -30.25 -4.44 14.99
N TYR A 122 -29.78 -3.22 14.71
CA TYR A 122 -28.36 -2.89 14.66
C TYR A 122 -27.86 -2.53 16.05
N HIS A 123 -26.70 -3.03 16.41
CA HIS A 123 -26.05 -2.76 17.68
C HIS A 123 -24.53 -2.73 17.48
N TYR A 124 -23.85 -1.95 18.32
CA TYR A 124 -22.40 -2.00 18.41
C TYR A 124 -22.00 -3.21 19.27
N ASN A 125 -21.06 -4.01 18.80
CA ASN A 125 -20.48 -5.13 19.53
C ASN A 125 -19.06 -4.81 19.95
N ASP A 126 -18.55 -5.54 20.95
CA ASP A 126 -17.13 -5.53 21.28
C ASP A 126 -16.32 -6.17 20.14
N ASP A 127 -15.09 -5.68 19.94
CA ASP A 127 -14.18 -6.18 18.92
C ASP A 127 -13.86 -7.67 19.17
N LYS A 128 -14.03 -8.50 18.13
CA LYS A 128 -13.63 -9.91 18.13
C LYS A 128 -12.68 -10.17 16.95
N PRO A 129 -11.39 -9.81 17.09
CA PRO A 129 -10.47 -9.70 15.96
C PRO A 129 -10.39 -10.94 15.05
N GLU A 130 -10.48 -12.15 15.61
CA GLU A 130 -10.42 -13.39 14.83
C GLU A 130 -11.71 -13.65 14.03
N GLU A 131 -12.87 -13.50 14.67
CA GLU A 131 -14.19 -13.68 14.03
C GLU A 131 -14.44 -12.56 13.00
N ASP A 132 -14.16 -11.31 13.37
CA ASP A 132 -14.36 -10.14 12.51
C ASP A 132 -13.44 -10.17 11.29
N ALA A 133 -12.18 -10.58 11.46
CA ALA A 133 -11.26 -10.72 10.33
C ALA A 133 -11.72 -11.77 9.32
N LEU A 134 -12.30 -12.89 9.78
CA LEU A 134 -12.87 -13.90 8.88
C LEU A 134 -14.05 -13.34 8.08
N ILE A 135 -15.00 -12.71 8.76
CA ILE A 135 -16.18 -12.12 8.11
C ILE A 135 -15.75 -11.03 7.10
N ILE A 136 -14.84 -10.15 7.49
CA ILE A 136 -14.35 -9.08 6.61
C ILE A 136 -13.64 -9.68 5.40
N ASN A 137 -12.74 -10.65 5.60
CA ASN A 137 -12.00 -11.27 4.51
C ASN A 137 -12.92 -12.00 3.52
N ASP A 138 -13.97 -12.67 4.00
CA ASP A 138 -14.95 -13.37 3.17
C ASP A 138 -15.84 -12.43 2.34
N THR A 139 -15.89 -11.14 2.69
CA THR A 139 -16.69 -10.13 1.98
C THR A 139 -15.91 -9.30 0.96
N TRP A 140 -14.58 -9.37 0.97
CA TRP A 140 -13.73 -8.61 0.06
C TRP A 140 -13.61 -9.30 -1.30
N GLN A 141 -14.05 -8.63 -2.36
CA GLN A 141 -14.07 -9.15 -3.73
C GLN A 141 -12.70 -9.65 -4.22
N TYR A 142 -11.61 -9.07 -3.72
CA TYR A 142 -10.23 -9.37 -4.13
C TYR A 142 -9.36 -9.93 -3.00
N ALA A 143 -9.95 -10.38 -1.89
CA ALA A 143 -9.18 -11.02 -0.83
C ALA A 143 -8.70 -12.41 -1.27
N ASP A 144 -7.45 -12.73 -0.93
CA ASP A 144 -6.88 -14.05 -1.12
C ASP A 144 -6.66 -14.74 0.24
N LYS A 145 -6.44 -16.07 0.24
CA LYS A 145 -6.24 -16.88 1.44
C LYS A 145 -5.10 -16.40 2.33
N GLY A 146 -4.14 -15.67 1.76
CA GLY A 146 -3.02 -15.06 2.47
C GLY A 146 -3.42 -13.88 3.37
N ASP A 147 -4.49 -13.16 3.03
CA ASP A 147 -4.92 -11.95 3.74
C ASP A 147 -5.52 -12.27 5.12
N CYS A 148 -6.18 -13.43 5.25
CA CYS A 148 -6.68 -13.95 6.53
C CYS A 148 -5.59 -14.67 7.37
N ARG A 149 -4.48 -15.12 6.74
CA ARG A 149 -3.49 -16.04 7.34
C ARG A 149 -2.47 -15.40 8.30
N CYS A 150 -2.81 -14.30 8.96
CA CYS A 150 -1.96 -13.75 10.03
C CYS A 150 -2.04 -14.53 11.36
N PHE A 151 -2.85 -15.60 11.44
CA PHE A 151 -3.15 -16.28 12.71
C PHE A 151 -3.08 -17.82 12.69
N ALA A 152 -2.65 -18.46 11.60
CA ALA A 152 -2.51 -19.92 11.51
C ALA A 152 -1.05 -20.38 11.63
#